data_AF-A0A4R4E0T9-F1
#
_entry.id   AF-A0A4R4E0T9-F1
#
_cell.length_a   1.000
_cell.length_b   1.000
_cell.length_c   1.000
_cell.angle_alpha   90.00
_cell.angle_beta   90.00
_cell.angle_gamma   90.00
#
_symmetry.space_group_name_H-M   'P 1'
#
loop_
_entity.id
_entity.type
_entity.pdbx_description
1 polymer ?
#
loop_
_entity_poly.entity_id
_entity_poly.type
_entity_poly.pdbx_seq_one_letter_code
_entity_poly.pdbx_strand_id
1 'polypeptide(L)'
;MHEKAIPSIHFSTVLFVDGQPVSYELVQHNNMVRLVPDSLLAICRSVPEIEATRSGRSWRLEPSLHRDLADQVLEDLARLVPC
;
A
#
# COMPACT_ATOMS: atom_id res chain seq x y z
N MET A 1 -19.98 -6.81 -23.51
CA MET A 1 -18.69 -7.20 -22.93
C MET A 1 -18.85 -7.11 -21.43
N HIS A 2 -18.98 -8.25 -20.72
CA HIS A 2 -19.11 -8.23 -19.26
C HIS A 2 -17.71 -8.14 -18.68
N GLU A 3 -17.31 -6.92 -18.31
CA GLU A 3 -16.13 -6.72 -17.47
C GLU A 3 -16.45 -7.36 -16.12
N LYS A 4 -15.90 -8.55 -15.85
CA LYS A 4 -15.97 -9.15 -14.53
C LYS A 4 -15.23 -8.20 -13.60
N ALA A 5 -15.97 -7.41 -12.83
CA ALA A 5 -15.40 -6.64 -11.73
C ALA A 5 -14.71 -7.64 -10.78
N ILE A 6 -13.39 -7.69 -10.83
CA ILE A 6 -12.59 -8.45 -9.88
C ILE A 6 -12.84 -7.77 -8.53
N PRO A 7 -13.20 -8.51 -7.47
CA PRO A 7 -13.44 -7.91 -6.17
C PRO A 7 -12.17 -7.18 -5.72
N SER A 8 -12.27 -5.86 -5.55
CA SER A 8 -11.25 -5.08 -4.88
C SER A 8 -11.34 -5.37 -3.39
N ILE A 9 -10.28 -5.91 -2.81
CA ILE A 9 -10.18 -6.09 -1.36
C ILE A 9 -9.68 -4.77 -0.81
N HIS A 10 -10.50 -4.15 0.04
CA HIS A 10 -10.18 -2.92 0.75
C HIS A 10 -9.88 -3.27 2.19
N PHE A 11 -8.68 -2.93 2.64
CA PHE A 11 -8.28 -3.01 4.03
C PHE A 11 -7.44 -1.78 4.36
N SER A 12 -7.38 -1.40 5.63
CA SER A 12 -6.61 -0.23 6.07
C SER A 12 -5.43 -0.64 6.94
N THR A 13 -4.36 0.15 6.88
CA THR A 13 -3.22 0.04 7.79
C THR A 13 -2.74 1.43 8.21
N VAL A 14 -1.88 1.48 9.23
CA VAL A 14 -1.21 2.71 9.67
C VAL A 14 0.28 2.54 9.47
N LEU A 15 0.89 3.41 8.66
CA LEU A 15 2.33 3.45 8.42
C LEU A 15 2.94 4.69 9.06
N PHE A 16 4.16 4.58 9.57
CA PHE A 16 4.90 5.73 10.08
C PHE A 16 5.74 6.36 8.99
N VAL A 17 5.34 7.55 8.54
CA VAL A 17 6.05 8.37 7.54
C VAL A 17 6.70 9.54 8.28
N ASP A 18 8.04 9.62 8.24
CA ASP A 18 8.82 10.61 9.01
C ASP A 18 8.45 10.67 10.50
N GLY A 19 8.21 9.50 11.10
CA GLY A 19 7.83 9.35 12.50
C GLY A 19 6.39 9.76 12.83
N GLN A 20 5.58 10.12 11.84
CA GLN A 20 4.15 10.43 12.02
C GLN A 20 3.29 9.25 11.55
N PRO A 21 2.29 8.83 12.35
CA PRO A 21 1.36 7.79 11.93
C PRO A 21 0.44 8.33 10.83
N VAL A 22 0.35 7.61 9.72
CA VAL A 22 -0.52 7.93 8.59
C VAL A 22 -1.37 6.71 8.25
N SER A 23 -2.70 6.92 8.20
CA SER A 23 -3.62 5.90 7.72
C SER A 23 -3.52 5.74 6.22
N TYR A 24 -3.44 4.50 5.77
CA TYR A 24 -3.43 4.10 4.37
C TYR A 24 -4.58 3.15 4.09
N GLU A 25 -5.28 3.40 2.99
CA GLU A 25 -6.20 2.47 2.37
C GLU A 25 -5.44 1.61 1.36
N LEU A 26 -5.57 0.29 1.47
CA LEU A 26 -4.97 -0.65 0.54
C LEU A 26 -6.03 -1.12 -0.45
N VAL A 27 -5.78 -0.85 -1.73
CA VAL A 27 -6.61 -1.25 -2.86
C VAL A 27 -5.87 -2.32 -3.63
N GLN A 28 -6.28 -3.57 -3.45
CA GLN A 28 -5.69 -4.69 -4.18
C GLN A 28 -6.35 -4.88 -5.55
N HIS A 29 -5.52 -5.01 -6.58
CA HIS A 29 -5.94 -5.36 -7.94
C HIS A 29 -4.94 -6.32 -8.59
N ASN A 30 -5.36 -7.58 -8.84
CA ASN A 30 -4.51 -8.65 -9.35
C ASN A 30 -3.24 -8.87 -8.50
N ASN A 31 -2.07 -8.68 -9.10
CA ASN A 31 -0.76 -8.80 -8.47
C ASN A 31 -0.24 -7.47 -7.92
N MET A 32 -1.08 -6.43 -7.88
CA MET A 32 -0.72 -5.09 -7.43
C MET A 32 -1.56 -4.68 -6.23
N VAL A 33 -0.95 -3.97 -5.29
CA VAL A 33 -1.61 -3.33 -4.16
C VAL A 33 -1.22 -1.86 -4.18
N ARG A 34 -2.21 -0.97 -4.22
CA ARG A 34 -1.98 0.46 -4.06
C ARG A 34 -2.33 0.87 -2.63
N LEU A 35 -1.41 1.53 -1.96
CA LEU A 35 -1.61 2.14 -0.66
C LEU A 35 -1.82 3.63 -0.88
N VAL A 36 -3.05 4.07 -0.64
CA VAL A 36 -3.48 5.46 -0.80
C VAL A 36 -3.59 6.08 0.59
N PRO A 37 -2.86 7.16 0.89
CA PRO A 37 -2.97 7.81 2.19
C PRO A 37 -4.35 8.44 2.34
N ASP A 38 -4.90 8.36 3.56
CA ASP A 38 -6.18 9.01 3.86
C ASP A 38 -6.08 10.52 3.62
N SER A 39 -7.02 11.03 2.83
CA SER A 39 -7.01 12.40 2.31
C SER A 39 -7.00 13.46 3.41
N LEU A 40 -7.52 13.15 4.61
CA LEU A 40 -7.56 14.11 5.71
C LEU A 40 -6.15 14.44 6.25
N LEU A 41 -5.21 13.50 6.18
CA LEU A 41 -3.82 13.66 6.62
C LEU A 41 -2.89 14.08 5.47
N ALA A 42 -3.21 13.67 4.24
CA ALA A 42 -2.44 14.02 3.04
C ALA A 42 -2.45 15.53 2.71
N ILE A 43 -3.45 16.29 3.19
CA ILE A 43 -3.52 17.75 2.93
C ILE A 43 -2.39 18.52 3.64
N CYS A 44 -1.82 17.99 4.72
CA CYS A 44 -0.81 18.69 5.51
C CYS A 44 0.64 18.37 5.13
N ARG A 45 0.91 17.27 4.42
CA ARG A 45 2.25 16.84 4.00
C ARG A 45 2.17 16.04 2.71
N SER A 46 3.22 16.11 1.89
CA SER A 46 3.41 15.27 0.70
C SER A 46 3.65 13.81 1.06
N VAL A 47 2.62 13.15 1.62
CA VAL A 47 2.63 11.72 1.90
C VAL A 47 2.52 10.98 0.56
N PRO A 48 3.44 10.04 0.25
CA PRO A 48 3.40 9.34 -1.02
C PRO A 48 2.26 8.32 -1.06
N GLU A 49 1.59 8.24 -2.21
CA GLU A 49 0.96 7.00 -2.64
C GLU A 49 2.04 5.95 -2.90
N ILE A 50 1.78 4.70 -2.50
CA ILE A 50 2.74 3.60 -2.64
C ILE A 50 2.08 2.53 -3.50
N GLU A 51 2.77 2.07 -4.52
CA GLU A 51 2.41 0.91 -5.31
C GLU A 51 3.31 -0.25 -4.95
N ALA A 52 2.71 -1.40 -4.65
CA ALA A 52 3.39 -2.64 -4.41
C ALA A 52 2.98 -3.66 -5.47
N THR A 53 3.92 -4.03 -6.34
CA THR A 53 3.71 -5.04 -7.38
C THR A 53 4.38 -6.34 -6.99
N ARG A 54 3.61 -7.42 -6.93
CA ARG A 54 4.08 -8.76 -6.62
C ARG A 54 4.81 -9.35 -7.84
N SER A 55 6.04 -9.81 -7.60
CA SER A 55 6.85 -10.57 -8.54
C SER A 55 7.30 -11.88 -7.86
N GLY A 56 6.56 -12.96 -8.11
CA GLY A 56 6.76 -14.25 -7.44
C GLY A 56 6.51 -14.18 -5.92
N ARG A 57 7.55 -14.40 -5.12
CA ARG A 57 7.50 -14.35 -3.65
C ARG A 57 7.92 -12.99 -3.07
N SER A 58 8.26 -12.03 -3.92
CA SER A 58 8.74 -10.72 -3.49
C SER A 58 7.80 -9.62 -3.95
N TRP A 59 7.82 -8.51 -3.23
CA TRP A 59 7.13 -7.28 -3.61
C TRP A 59 8.16 -6.26 -4.10
N ARG A 60 7.83 -5.59 -5.20
CA ARG A 60 8.53 -4.39 -5.67
C ARG A 60 7.70 -3.19 -5.27
N LEU A 61 8.33 -2.20 -4.63
CA LEU A 61 7.67 -0.97 -4.19
C LEU A 61 8.05 0.20 -5.09
N GLU A 62 7.06 1.01 -5.44
CA GLU A 62 7.23 2.29 -6.15
C GLU A 62 6.38 3.38 -5.46
N PRO A 63 6.88 4.63 -5.33
CA PRO A 63 8.24 5.08 -5.62
C PRO A 63 9.28 4.44 -4.69
N SER A 64 10.57 4.72 -4.91
CA SER A 64 11.62 4.31 -3.95
C SER A 64 11.37 4.97 -2.60
N LEU A 65 11.15 4.16 -1.56
CA LEU A 65 10.84 4.61 -0.21
C LEU A 65 12.11 4.63 0.66
N HIS A 66 12.06 5.41 1.75
CA HIS A 66 13.03 5.25 2.83
C HIS A 66 12.94 3.83 3.41
N ARG A 67 14.07 3.28 3.85
CA ARG A 67 14.18 1.88 4.31
C ARG A 67 13.11 1.53 5.36
N ASP A 68 12.95 2.37 6.37
CA ASP A 68 12.00 2.09 7.46
C ASP A 68 10.54 2.04 6.97
N LEU A 69 10.18 2.89 6.00
CA LEU A 69 8.84 2.88 5.40
C LEU A 69 8.67 1.66 4.49
N ALA A 70 9.68 1.32 3.70
CA ALA A 70 9.68 0.12 2.86
C ALA A 70 9.49 -1.15 3.70
N ASP A 71 10.25 -1.30 4.78
CA ASP A 71 10.20 -2.47 5.65
C ASP A 71 8.81 -2.62 6.30
N GLN A 72 8.21 -1.52 6.78
CA GLN A 72 6.84 -1.51 7.30
C GLN A 72 5.80 -1.96 6.25
N VAL A 73 5.89 -1.42 5.03
CA VAL A 73 4.98 -1.80 3.93
C VAL A 73 5.08 -3.28 3.62
N LEU A 74 6.30 -3.83 3.54
CA LEU A 74 6.52 -5.24 3.24
C LEU A 74 5.98 -6.16 4.33
N GLU A 75 6.17 -5.80 5.61
CA GLU A 75 5.62 -6.54 6.75
C GLU A 75 4.09 -6.57 6.70
N ASP A 76 3.46 -5.42 6.46
CA ASP A 76 2.01 -5.33 6.36
C ASP A 76 1.46 -6.10 5.17
N LEU A 77 2.09 -6.01 4.00
CA LEU A 77 1.66 -6.78 2.82
C LEU A 77 1.77 -8.28 3.04
N ALA A 78 2.84 -8.75 3.70
CA ALA A 78 3.00 -10.18 4.01
C ALA A 78 1.92 -10.68 4.99
N ARG A 79 1.46 -9.83 5.91
CA ARG A 79 0.42 -10.14 6.89
C ARG A 79 -0.99 -10.08 6.30
N LEU A 80 -1.27 -9.04 5.52
CA LEU A 80 -2.62 -8.67 5.07
C LEU A 80 -2.98 -9.30 3.71
N VAL A 81 -1.99 -9.62 2.88
CA VAL A 81 -2.16 -10.27 1.58
C VAL A 81 -1.46 -11.64 1.62
N PRO A 82 -2.07 -12.65 2.29
CA PRO A 82 -1.48 -13.97 2.38
C PRO A 82 -1.33 -14.63 0.99
N CYS A 83 -0.33 -15.51 0.88
CA CYS A 83 -0.01 -16.26 -0.33
C CYS A 83 -1.07 -17.29 -0.70
#